data_AF-A0A7S4MPS6-F1
#
_entry.id   AF-A0A7S4MPS6-F1
#
_cell.length_a   1.000
_cell.length_b   1.000
_cell.length_c   1.000
_cell.angle_alpha   90.00
_cell.angle_beta   90.00
_cell.angle_gamma   90.00
#
_symmetry.space_group_name_H-M   'P 1'
#
loop_
_entity.id
_entity.type
_entity.pdbx_description
1 polymer ?
#
loop_
_entity_poly.entity_id
_entity_poly.type
_entity_poly.pdbx_seq_one_letter_code
_entity_poly.pdbx_strand_id
1 'polypeptide(L)'
;VGLLLTRDDVDVNLTDGNGRTGFHRACVSGHTEIVDLLLARDDVEVNLQDRTGQTGFHCACIHGHTEIINLLLARDDLDLKLKDNFDKTGFHHACEQIYDTSPLFVVEIGALLCTRLNMHPSELVNNASEHSDAKIIVEEIQRTLSRNRKKSALK
;
A
#
# COMPACT_ATOMS: atom_id res chain seq x y z
N VAL A 1 -9.74 0.37 -22.23
CA VAL A 1 -9.33 1.27 -21.12
C VAL A 1 -7.92 1.81 -21.35
N GLY A 2 -6.94 0.97 -21.73
CA GLY A 2 -5.58 1.44 -22.04
C GLY A 2 -5.47 2.59 -23.06
N LEU A 3 -6.33 2.62 -24.08
CA LEU A 3 -6.32 3.67 -25.12
C LEU A 3 -6.57 5.11 -24.61
N LEU A 4 -7.21 5.27 -23.45
CA LEU A 4 -7.47 6.59 -22.85
C LEU A 4 -6.27 7.07 -22.03
N LEU A 5 -5.58 6.15 -21.35
CA LEU A 5 -4.44 6.46 -20.48
C LEU A 5 -3.15 6.73 -21.26
N THR A 6 -3.10 6.37 -22.55
CA THR A 6 -1.99 6.69 -23.44
C THR A 6 -2.11 8.05 -24.12
N ARG A 7 -3.13 8.84 -23.78
CA ARG A 7 -3.31 10.18 -24.35
C ARG A 7 -2.82 11.24 -23.39
N ASP A 8 -2.07 12.20 -23.90
CA ASP A 8 -1.53 13.32 -23.11
C ASP A 8 -2.60 14.38 -22.78
N ASP A 9 -3.75 14.37 -23.48
CA ASP A 9 -4.86 15.30 -23.26
C ASP A 9 -5.85 14.85 -22.19
N VAL A 10 -5.64 13.68 -21.59
CA VAL A 10 -6.47 13.14 -20.51
C VAL A 10 -5.82 13.47 -19.17
N ASP A 11 -6.52 14.27 -18.37
CA ASP A 11 -6.16 14.48 -16.97
C ASP A 11 -6.59 13.25 -16.14
N VAL A 12 -5.59 12.47 -15.69
CA VAL A 12 -5.78 11.24 -14.92
C VAL A 12 -6.04 11.49 -13.44
N ASN A 13 -5.86 12.73 -12.97
CA ASN A 13 -6.04 13.14 -11.57
C ASN A 13 -7.41 13.75 -11.31
N LEU A 14 -8.30 13.78 -12.30
CA LEU A 14 -9.69 14.20 -12.11
C LEU A 14 -10.38 13.35 -11.03
N THR A 15 -11.01 14.05 -10.09
CA THR A 15 -11.70 13.43 -8.97
C THR A 15 -13.21 13.37 -9.19
N ASP A 16 -13.83 12.28 -8.74
CA ASP A 16 -15.28 12.19 -8.63
C ASP A 16 -15.83 13.01 -7.43
N GLY A 17 -17.15 12.94 -7.22
CA GLY A 17 -17.83 13.59 -6.12
C GLY A 17 -17.41 13.15 -4.72
N ASN A 18 -16.51 12.17 -4.56
CA ASN A 18 -15.92 11.75 -3.30
C ASN A 18 -14.43 12.11 -3.19
N GLY A 19 -13.88 12.86 -4.15
CA GLY A 19 -12.45 13.14 -4.20
C GLY A 19 -11.62 11.98 -4.75
N ARG A 20 -12.24 10.94 -5.33
CA ARG A 20 -11.52 9.76 -5.82
C ARG A 20 -11.15 9.91 -7.27
N THR A 21 -9.87 9.71 -7.57
CA THR A 21 -9.35 9.63 -8.94
C THR A 21 -9.60 8.24 -9.55
N GLY A 22 -9.33 8.10 -10.86
CA GLY A 22 -9.30 6.79 -11.51
C GLY A 22 -8.32 5.83 -10.81
N PHE A 23 -7.21 6.35 -10.29
CA PHE A 23 -6.22 5.60 -9.53
C PHE A 23 -6.78 5.01 -8.22
N HIS A 24 -7.54 5.79 -7.46
CA HIS A 24 -8.23 5.27 -6.25
C HIS A 24 -9.16 4.12 -6.60
N ARG A 25 -9.96 4.27 -7.66
CA ARG A 25 -10.92 3.24 -8.09
C ARG A 25 -10.20 1.96 -8.54
N ALA A 26 -9.11 2.09 -9.29
CA ALA A 26 -8.30 0.93 -9.70
C ALA A 26 -7.71 0.19 -8.48
N CYS A 27 -7.22 0.94 -7.48
CA CYS A 27 -6.71 0.37 -6.24
C CYS A 27 -7.79 -0.33 -5.42
N VAL A 28 -8.99 0.24 -5.29
CA VAL A 28 -10.13 -0.40 -4.60
C VAL A 28 -10.56 -1.69 -5.31
N SER A 29 -10.68 -1.64 -6.64
CA SER A 29 -11.20 -2.75 -7.44
C SER A 29 -10.19 -3.86 -7.73
N GLY A 30 -8.93 -3.72 -7.31
CA GLY A 30 -7.89 -4.73 -7.56
C GLY A 30 -7.49 -4.81 -9.03
N HIS A 31 -7.62 -3.72 -9.80
CA HIS A 31 -7.32 -3.71 -11.23
C HIS A 31 -5.83 -3.45 -11.46
N THR A 32 -4.98 -4.44 -11.20
CA THR A 32 -3.51 -4.33 -11.30
C THR A 32 -3.04 -3.73 -12.62
N GLU A 33 -3.56 -4.18 -13.76
CA GLU A 33 -3.15 -3.67 -15.08
C GLU A 33 -3.45 -2.17 -15.25
N ILE A 34 -4.58 -1.70 -14.70
CA ILE A 34 -4.93 -0.27 -14.75
C ILE A 34 -4.04 0.54 -13.82
N VAL A 35 -3.73 0.00 -12.64
CA VAL A 35 -2.75 0.61 -11.72
C VAL A 35 -1.40 0.74 -12.40
N ASP A 36 -0.89 -0.32 -13.01
CA ASP A 36 0.41 -0.31 -13.71
C ASP A 36 0.45 0.73 -14.83
N LEU A 37 -0.59 0.79 -15.67
CA LEU A 37 -0.72 1.81 -16.71
C LEU A 37 -0.79 3.24 -16.16
N LEU A 38 -1.45 3.46 -15.02
CA LEU A 38 -1.51 4.76 -14.37
C LEU A 38 -0.15 5.15 -13.78
N LEU A 39 0.54 4.23 -13.12
CA LEU A 39 1.86 4.45 -12.52
C LEU A 39 2.98 4.68 -13.54
N ALA A 40 2.78 4.23 -14.78
CA ALA A 40 3.66 4.49 -15.91
C ALA A 40 3.56 5.94 -16.44
N ARG A 41 2.57 6.72 -15.99
CA ARG A 41 2.47 8.13 -16.36
C ARG A 41 3.29 9.00 -15.42
N ASP A 42 3.92 10.03 -15.97
CA ASP A 42 4.71 10.98 -15.19
C ASP A 42 3.86 12.00 -14.43
N ASP A 43 2.63 12.25 -14.90
CA ASP A 43 1.71 13.24 -14.34
C ASP A 43 0.73 12.67 -13.29
N VAL A 44 0.78 11.36 -13.01
CA VAL A 44 -0.11 10.74 -12.03
C VAL A 44 0.23 11.17 -10.61
N GLU A 45 -0.76 11.65 -9.86
CA GLU A 45 -0.58 12.02 -8.45
C GLU A 45 -1.00 10.87 -7.53
N VAL A 46 -0.06 9.98 -7.22
CA VAL A 46 -0.31 8.75 -6.43
C VAL A 46 -0.69 8.99 -4.97
N ASN A 47 -0.37 10.17 -4.45
CA ASN A 47 -0.59 10.56 -3.05
C ASN A 47 -1.86 11.40 -2.83
N LEU A 48 -2.66 11.64 -3.87
CA LEU A 48 -3.93 12.35 -3.70
C LEU A 48 -4.78 11.66 -2.64
N GLN A 49 -5.37 12.47 -1.76
CA GLN A 49 -6.27 12.00 -0.71
C GLN A 49 -7.71 12.26 -1.14
N ASP A 50 -8.55 11.23 -1.03
CA ASP A 50 -9.99 11.37 -1.19
C ASP A 50 -10.61 12.14 0.00
N ARG A 51 -11.93 12.35 -0.01
CA ARG A 51 -12.60 13.08 1.09
C ARG A 51 -12.46 12.44 2.48
N THR A 52 -12.07 11.17 2.54
CA THR A 52 -11.80 10.46 3.80
C THR A 52 -10.33 10.51 4.20
N GLY A 53 -9.47 11.20 3.44
CA GLY A 53 -8.03 11.24 3.66
C GLY A 53 -7.31 10.01 3.09
N GLN A 54 -8.02 9.12 2.39
CA GLN A 54 -7.43 7.88 1.88
C GLN A 54 -6.73 8.12 0.55
N THR A 55 -5.52 7.60 0.42
CA THR A 55 -4.78 7.52 -0.85
C THR A 55 -5.04 6.17 -1.54
N GLY A 56 -4.57 6.01 -2.78
CA GLY A 56 -4.61 4.70 -3.45
C GLY A 56 -3.89 3.59 -2.67
N PHE A 57 -2.80 3.92 -1.94
CA PHE A 57 -2.13 2.98 -1.04
C PHE A 57 -3.03 2.54 0.13
N HIS A 58 -3.78 3.46 0.74
CA HIS A 58 -4.78 3.09 1.75
C HIS A 58 -5.81 2.13 1.16
N CYS A 59 -6.36 2.45 -0.01
CA CYS A 59 -7.34 1.60 -0.68
C CYS A 59 -6.80 0.18 -0.95
N ALA A 60 -5.57 0.06 -1.44
CA ALA A 60 -4.96 -1.23 -1.72
C ALA A 60 -4.72 -2.06 -0.44
N CYS A 61 -4.30 -1.43 0.65
CA CYS A 61 -4.15 -2.09 1.96
C CYS A 61 -5.49 -2.54 2.55
N ILE A 62 -6.53 -1.71 2.47
CA ILE A 62 -7.88 -2.04 2.97
C ILE A 62 -8.45 -3.28 2.25
N HIS A 63 -8.19 -3.41 0.95
CA HIS A 63 -8.78 -4.48 0.14
C HIS A 63 -7.82 -5.67 -0.08
N GLY A 64 -6.64 -5.67 0.54
CA GLY A 64 -5.71 -6.80 0.49
C GLY A 64 -5.01 -7.03 -0.85
N HIS A 65 -4.89 -6.00 -1.70
CA HIS A 65 -4.34 -6.16 -3.06
C HIS A 65 -2.81 -6.11 -3.08
N THR A 66 -2.15 -7.19 -2.66
CA THR A 66 -0.68 -7.30 -2.52
C THR A 66 0.09 -6.91 -3.78
N GLU A 67 -0.39 -7.28 -4.96
CA GLU A 67 0.29 -6.97 -6.22
C GLU A 67 0.32 -5.46 -6.50
N ILE A 68 -0.80 -4.77 -6.28
CA ILE A 68 -0.91 -3.31 -6.37
C ILE A 68 0.00 -2.64 -5.34
N ILE A 69 0.08 -3.19 -4.12
CA ILE A 69 0.97 -2.66 -3.09
C ILE A 69 2.44 -2.77 -3.52
N ASN A 70 2.85 -3.89 -4.12
CA ASN A 70 4.21 -4.04 -4.65
C ASN A 70 4.52 -3.02 -5.75
N LEU A 71 3.59 -2.80 -6.69
CA LEU A 71 3.75 -1.77 -7.73
C LEU A 71 3.90 -0.38 -7.11
N LEU A 72 3.08 -0.07 -6.10
CA LEU A 72 3.13 1.19 -5.39
C LEU A 72 4.46 1.40 -4.66
N LEU A 73 4.97 0.39 -3.96
CA LEU A 73 6.21 0.49 -3.19
C LEU A 73 7.46 0.68 -4.07
N ALA A 74 7.36 0.36 -5.37
CA ALA A 74 8.39 0.63 -6.36
C ALA A 74 8.46 2.11 -6.80
N ARG A 75 7.44 2.92 -6.47
CA ARG A 75 7.46 4.37 -6.72
C ARG A 75 8.24 5.10 -5.63
N ASP A 76 9.13 6.00 -6.06
CA ASP A 76 9.95 6.80 -5.14
C ASP A 76 9.16 7.94 -4.49
N ASP A 77 8.20 8.51 -5.22
CA ASP A 77 7.35 9.62 -4.80
C ASP A 77 6.18 9.21 -3.89
N LEU A 78 5.96 7.92 -3.65
CA LEU A 78 4.92 7.44 -2.76
C LEU A 78 5.20 7.81 -1.29
N ASP A 79 4.25 8.49 -0.64
CA ASP A 79 4.30 8.79 0.79
C ASP A 79 3.48 7.77 1.60
N LEU A 80 4.19 6.82 2.19
CA LEU A 80 3.65 5.73 3.01
C LEU A 80 3.22 6.19 4.42
N LYS A 81 3.57 7.41 4.82
CA LYS A 81 3.29 7.96 6.15
C LYS A 81 2.07 8.87 6.16
N LEU A 82 1.47 9.14 5.00
CA LEU A 82 0.19 9.84 4.93
C LEU A 82 -0.84 9.10 5.77
N LYS A 83 -1.60 9.89 6.52
CA LYS A 83 -2.67 9.42 7.38
C LYS A 83 -4.00 9.89 6.84
N ASP A 84 -4.99 9.03 6.92
CA ASP A 84 -6.37 9.38 6.63
C ASP A 84 -7.01 10.21 7.75
N ASN A 85 -8.31 10.53 7.61
CA ASN A 85 -9.04 11.32 8.59
C ASN A 85 -9.23 10.61 9.95
N PHE A 86 -8.83 9.34 10.07
CA PHE A 86 -8.84 8.56 11.30
C PHE A 86 -7.45 8.42 11.91
N ASP A 87 -6.46 9.21 11.43
CA ASP A 87 -5.06 9.14 11.85
C ASP A 87 -4.39 7.79 11.52
N LYS A 88 -4.93 7.05 10.53
CA LYS A 88 -4.43 5.73 10.11
C LYS A 88 -3.65 5.82 8.82
N THR A 89 -2.49 5.14 8.76
CA THR A 89 -1.78 4.88 7.50
C THR A 89 -2.34 3.64 6.81
N GLY A 90 -1.94 3.37 5.56
CA GLY A 90 -2.31 2.13 4.87
C GLY A 90 -1.96 0.87 5.67
N PHE A 91 -0.84 0.84 6.40
CA PHE A 91 -0.48 -0.32 7.22
C PHE A 91 -1.40 -0.52 8.44
N HIS A 92 -1.94 0.56 9.02
CA HIS A 92 -2.95 0.44 10.09
C HIS A 92 -4.17 -0.30 9.56
N HIS A 93 -4.65 0.07 8.37
CA HIS A 93 -5.76 -0.64 7.74
C HIS A 93 -5.41 -2.09 7.43
N ALA A 94 -4.21 -2.40 6.93
CA ALA A 94 -3.78 -3.78 6.72
C ALA A 94 -3.83 -4.59 8.04
N CYS A 95 -3.43 -4.00 9.17
CA CYS A 95 -3.53 -4.61 10.49
C CYS A 95 -4.98 -4.76 10.99
N GLU A 96 -5.89 -3.83 10.69
CA GLU A 96 -7.29 -3.96 11.14
C GLU A 96 -8.06 -5.03 10.37
N GLN A 97 -7.65 -5.32 9.14
CA GLN A 97 -8.23 -6.38 8.32
C GLN A 97 -7.77 -7.80 8.71
N ILE A 98 -6.97 -7.98 9.79
CA ILE A 98 -6.47 -9.30 10.24
C ILE A 98 -7.60 -10.32 10.48
N TYR A 99 -8.81 -9.87 10.83
CA TYR A 99 -9.93 -10.76 11.10
C TYR A 99 -10.64 -11.25 9.83
N ASP A 100 -10.51 -10.54 8.70
CA ASP A 100 -11.09 -10.92 7.40
C ASP A 100 -10.03 -11.40 6.39
N THR A 101 -8.75 -11.09 6.61
CA THR A 101 -7.62 -11.38 5.71
C THR A 101 -6.58 -12.27 6.39
N SER A 102 -5.93 -13.16 5.62
CA SER A 102 -4.88 -14.06 6.12
C SER A 102 -3.76 -13.27 6.85
N PRO A 103 -3.31 -13.69 8.05
CA PRO A 103 -2.18 -13.08 8.76
C PRO A 103 -0.90 -13.00 7.91
N LEU A 104 -0.78 -13.87 6.89
CA LEU A 104 0.31 -13.86 5.93
C LEU A 104 0.41 -12.53 5.16
N PHE A 105 -0.74 -11.92 4.81
CA PHE A 105 -0.78 -10.65 4.09
C PHE A 105 -0.12 -9.53 4.90
N VAL A 106 -0.49 -9.39 6.18
CA VAL A 106 0.07 -8.35 7.05
C VAL A 106 1.57 -8.55 7.28
N VAL A 107 2.01 -9.79 7.41
CA VAL A 107 3.44 -10.12 7.52
C VAL A 107 4.19 -9.73 6.24
N GLU A 108 3.62 -10.02 5.07
CA GLU A 108 4.23 -9.69 3.79
C GLU A 108 4.37 -8.18 3.59
N ILE A 109 3.27 -7.44 3.73
CA ILE A 109 3.28 -5.97 3.62
C ILE A 109 4.17 -5.34 4.70
N GLY A 110 4.11 -5.84 5.93
CA GLY A 110 4.96 -5.37 7.02
C GLY A 110 6.45 -5.53 6.71
N ALA A 111 6.86 -6.67 6.13
CA ALA A 111 8.24 -6.89 5.72
C ALA A 111 8.68 -5.95 4.59
N LEU A 112 7.80 -5.72 3.61
CA LEU A 112 8.06 -4.78 2.52
C LEU A 112 8.23 -3.34 3.04
N LEU A 113 7.32 -2.89 3.91
CA LEU A 113 7.37 -1.56 4.51
C LEU A 113 8.58 -1.35 5.42
N CYS A 114 8.95 -2.34 6.25
CA CYS A 114 10.16 -2.27 7.06
C CYS A 114 11.40 -2.04 6.18
N THR A 115 11.46 -2.70 5.04
CA THR A 115 12.58 -2.55 4.09
C THR A 115 12.54 -1.17 3.43
N ARG A 116 11.37 -0.74 2.94
CA ARG A 116 11.20 0.54 2.21
C ARG A 116 11.39 1.78 3.09
N LEU A 117 10.95 1.71 4.34
CA LEU A 117 11.05 2.80 5.32
C LEU A 117 12.30 2.73 6.19
N ASN A 118 13.11 1.66 6.06
CA ASN A 118 14.22 1.35 6.95
C ASN A 118 13.80 1.37 8.44
N MET A 119 12.64 0.80 8.73
CA MET A 119 12.04 0.76 10.07
C MET A 119 12.18 -0.63 10.70
N HIS A 120 12.29 -0.67 12.03
CA HIS A 120 12.25 -1.95 12.74
C HIS A 120 10.81 -2.48 12.81
N PRO A 121 10.57 -3.81 12.68
CA PRO A 121 9.22 -4.37 12.71
C PRO A 121 8.40 -3.99 13.95
N SER A 122 9.03 -3.89 15.12
CA SER A 122 8.32 -3.44 16.33
C SER A 122 7.85 -2.00 16.24
N GLU A 123 8.64 -1.10 15.65
CA GLU A 123 8.25 0.30 15.47
C GLU A 123 7.09 0.42 14.50
N LEU A 124 7.14 -0.33 13.38
CA LEU A 124 6.07 -0.35 12.40
C LEU A 124 4.75 -0.88 12.99
N VAL A 125 4.79 -2.01 13.69
CA VAL A 125 3.58 -2.68 14.19
C VAL A 125 3.01 -1.98 15.43
N ASN A 126 3.85 -1.51 16.35
CA ASN A 126 3.36 -0.81 17.55
C ASN A 126 2.65 0.51 17.22
N ASN A 127 3.05 1.16 16.13
CA ASN A 127 2.37 2.36 15.67
C ASN A 127 1.02 2.04 15.02
N ALA A 128 0.81 0.81 14.55
CA ALA A 128 -0.32 0.43 13.69
C ALA A 128 -1.34 -0.54 14.33
N SER A 129 -1.01 -1.16 15.46
CA SER A 129 -1.86 -2.19 16.09
C SER A 129 -1.78 -2.14 17.61
N GLU A 130 -2.96 -2.06 18.26
CA GLU A 130 -3.11 -2.24 19.71
C GLU A 130 -3.45 -3.70 20.09
N HIS A 131 -3.46 -4.62 19.13
CA HIS A 131 -3.98 -5.98 19.33
C HIS A 131 -2.98 -6.91 20.03
N SER A 132 -3.51 -7.94 20.71
CA SER A 132 -2.74 -9.02 21.34
C SER A 132 -1.79 -9.75 20.38
N ASP A 133 -2.08 -9.70 19.08
CA ASP A 133 -1.35 -10.41 18.03
C ASP A 133 -0.18 -9.60 17.46
N ALA A 134 -0.01 -8.33 17.87
CA ALA A 134 1.09 -7.46 17.45
C ALA A 134 2.46 -8.15 17.63
N LYS A 135 2.64 -8.85 18.76
CA LYS A 135 3.89 -9.60 19.03
C LYS A 135 4.15 -10.70 18.01
N ILE A 136 3.12 -11.47 17.64
CA ILE A 136 3.23 -12.58 16.68
C ILE A 136 3.60 -12.02 15.30
N ILE A 137 2.95 -10.93 14.89
CA ILE A 137 3.21 -10.26 13.62
C ILE A 137 4.63 -9.72 13.55
N VAL A 138 5.11 -9.05 14.62
CA VAL A 138 6.49 -8.57 14.71
C VAL A 138 7.49 -9.72 14.53
N GLU A 139 7.30 -10.83 15.23
CA GLU A 139 8.17 -11.99 15.12
C GLU A 139 8.18 -12.59 13.71
N GLU A 140 7.01 -12.72 13.07
CA GLU A 140 6.94 -13.33 11.75
C GLU A 140 7.47 -12.41 10.64
N ILE A 141 7.31 -11.09 10.78
CA ILE A 141 7.98 -10.10 9.91
C ILE A 141 9.50 -10.25 10.06
N GLN A 142 10.02 -10.32 11.28
CA GLN A 142 11.46 -10.52 11.52
C GLN A 142 11.97 -11.83 10.92
N ARG A 143 11.23 -12.94 11.08
CA ARG A 143 11.57 -14.23 10.44
C ARG A 143 11.61 -14.07 8.93
N THR A 144 10.62 -13.43 8.32
CA THR A 144 10.55 -13.20 6.88
C THR A 144 11.72 -12.36 6.37
N LEU A 145 12.05 -11.26 7.04
CA LEU A 145 13.22 -10.43 6.71
C LEU A 145 14.52 -11.24 6.81
N SER A 146 14.68 -12.08 7.84
CA SER A 146 15.86 -12.94 8.00
C SER A 146 15.99 -13.97 6.87
N ARG A 147 14.87 -14.55 6.42
CA ARG A 147 14.82 -15.48 5.28
C ARG A 147 15.20 -14.76 3.99
N ASN A 148 14.71 -13.55 3.77
CA ASN A 148 15.01 -12.76 2.57
C ASN A 148 16.49 -12.38 2.48
N ARG A 149 17.12 -11.95 3.60
CA ARG A 149 18.56 -11.64 3.66
C ARG A 149 19.45 -12.86 3.36
N LYS A 150 19.05 -14.04 3.83
CA LYS A 150 19.75 -15.30 3.50
C LYS A 150 19.65 -15.60 2.01
N LYS A 151 18.46 -15.49 1.41
CA LYS A 151 18.26 -15.73 -0.03
C LYS A 151 19.08 -14.77 -0.91
N SER A 152 19.22 -13.50 -0.52
CA SER A 152 20.02 -12.52 -1.27
C SER A 152 21.52 -12.74 -1.16
N ALA A 153 22.00 -13.31 -0.04
CA ALA A 153 23.43 -13.61 0.17
C ALA A 153 23.91 -14.89 -0.56
N LEU A 154 22.99 -15.69 -1.11
CA LEU A 154 23.26 -16.92 -1.86
C LEU A 154 23.21 -16.73 -3.39
N LYS A 155 22.95 -15.51 -3.88
CA LYS A 155 22.99 -15.14 -5.29
C LYS A 155 24.26 -14.35 -5.59
#